data_AF-A0A3N5V3H7-F1
#
_entry.id   AF-A0A3N5V3H7-F1
#
_cell.length_a   1.000
_cell.length_b   1.000
_cell.length_c   1.000
_cell.angle_alpha   90.00
_cell.angle_beta   90.00
_cell.angle_gamma   90.00
#
_symmetry.space_group_name_H-M   'P 1'
#
loop_
_entity.id
_entity.type
_entity.pdbx_description
1 polymer ?
#
loop_
_entity_poly.entity_id
_entity_poly.type
_entity_poly.pdbx_seq_one_letter_code
_entity_poly.pdbx_strand_id
1 'polypeptide(L)' 'MPLDPGKTEKVVFKIHRDGLAYYGLDERLRIDPGQYHIWIGPDCSQGLKGEFKLI' A
#
# COMPACT_ATOMS: atom_id res chain seq x y z
N MET A 1 -11.20 16.41 8.07
CA MET A 1 -11.53 16.84 9.45
C MET A 1 -11.14 15.71 10.39
N PRO A 2 -10.62 16.01 11.60
CA PRO A 2 -10.38 14.99 12.61
C PRO A 2 -11.68 14.28 13.01
N LEU A 3 -11.57 13.08 13.59
CA LEU A 3 -12.71 12.32 14.10
C LEU A 3 -13.18 12.90 15.44
N ASP A 4 -14.48 12.99 15.63
CA ASP A 4 -15.07 13.32 16.93
C ASP A 4 -14.84 12.17 17.93
N PRO A 5 -14.83 12.46 19.24
CA PRO A 5 -14.71 11.43 20.27
C PRO A 5 -15.76 10.31 20.10
N GLY A 6 -15.30 9.06 20.10
CA GLY A 6 -16.15 7.87 19.93
C GLY A 6 -16.57 7.58 18.48
N LYS A 7 -16.19 8.43 17.52
CA LYS A 7 -16.47 8.20 16.10
C LYS A 7 -15.46 7.23 15.48
N THR A 8 -15.97 6.27 14.72
CA THR A 8 -15.18 5.35 13.89
C THR A 8 -15.52 5.57 12.43
N GLU A 9 -14.50 5.56 11.58
CA GLU A 9 -14.67 5.68 10.13
C GLU A 9 -13.96 4.56 9.40
N LYS A 10 -14.54 4.12 8.28
CA LYS A 10 -13.91 3.15 7.38
C LYS A 10 -13.15 3.89 6.29
N VAL A 11 -11.83 3.73 6.28
CA VAL A 11 -10.96 4.24 5.21
C VAL A 11 -10.73 3.15 4.18
N VAL A 12 -10.91 3.47 2.89
CA VAL A 12 -10.73 2.55 1.78
C VAL A 12 -9.61 3.06 0.88
N PHE A 13 -8.54 2.26 0.75
CA PHE A 13 -7.46 2.51 -0.19
C PHE A 13 -7.69 1.67 -1.45
N LYS A 14 -7.44 2.26 -2.62
CA LYS A 14 -7.43 1.56 -3.90
C LYS A 14 -6.01 1.52 -4.40
N ILE A 15 -5.46 0.33 -4.58
CA ILE A 15 -4.13 0.11 -5.14
C ILE A 15 -4.31 -0.35 -6.58
N HIS A 16 -3.77 0.43 -7.51
CA HIS A 16 -3.68 0.04 -8.91
C HIS A 16 -2.31 -0.57 -9.20
N ARG A 17 -2.22 -1.47 -10.18
CA ARG A 17 -0.97 -2.12 -10.57
C ARG A 17 0.15 -1.11 -10.84
N ASP A 18 -0.16 0.01 -11.49
CA ASP A 18 0.83 1.04 -11.85
C ASP A 18 1.48 1.72 -10.63
N GLY A 19 0.82 1.70 -9.47
CA GLY A 19 1.38 2.18 -8.20
C GLY A 19 2.48 1.27 -7.63
N LEU A 20 2.68 0.08 -8.20
CA LEU A 20 3.74 -0.86 -7.83
C LEU A 20 4.98 -0.72 -8.71
N ALA A 21 4.96 0.23 -9.65
CA ALA A 21 6.04 0.41 -10.60
C ALA A 21 7.31 0.94 -9.95
N TYR A 22 8.45 0.49 -10.49
CA TYR A 22 9.77 0.95 -10.08
C TYR A 22 10.66 1.13 -11.32
N TYR A 23 11.73 1.91 -11.17
CA TYR A 23 12.75 2.04 -12.22
C TYR A 23 13.81 0.96 -12.07
N GLY A 24 13.99 0.16 -13.12
CA GLY A 24 15.04 -0.83 -13.20
C GLY A 24 16.43 -0.21 -13.38
N LEU A 25 17.47 -1.05 -13.35
CA LEU A 25 18.85 -0.64 -13.60
C LEU A 25 19.06 -0.02 -14.99
N ASP A 26 18.17 -0.29 -15.94
CA ASP A 26 18.16 0.26 -17.30
C ASP A 26 17.30 1.53 -17.42
N GLU A 27 16.91 2.14 -16.30
CA GLU A 27 16.06 3.34 -16.22
C GLU A 27 14.67 3.18 -16.85
N ARG A 28 14.23 1.94 -17.06
CA ARG A 28 12.88 1.66 -17.57
C ARG A 28 11.92 1.39 -16.43
N LEU A 29 10.70 1.91 -16.57
CA LEU A 29 9.60 1.65 -15.64
C LEU A 29 9.13 0.19 -15.80
N ARG A 30 9.06 -0.54 -14.70
CA ARG A 30 8.71 -1.96 -14.66
C ARG A 30 7.76 -2.27 -13.53
N ILE A 31 7.00 -3.36 -13.68
CA ILE A 31 6.10 -3.91 -12.67
C ILE A 31 6.28 -5.42 -12.69
N ASP A 32 6.85 -5.97 -11.62
CA ASP A 32 7.15 -7.39 -11.55
C ASP A 32 6.01 -8.17 -10.87
N PRO A 33 5.64 -9.35 -11.37
CA PRO A 33 4.72 -10.23 -10.64
C PRO A 33 5.41 -10.75 -9.38
N GLY A 34 4.63 -11.03 -8.34
CA GLY A 34 5.18 -11.47 -7.06
C GLY A 34 4.28 -11.24 -5.86
N GLN A 35 4.80 -11.58 -4.68
CA GLN A 35 4.15 -11.31 -3.41
C GLN A 35 4.53 -9.91 -2.93
N TYR A 36 3.52 -9.10 -2.63
CA TYR A 36 3.67 -7.76 -2.10
C TYR A 36 3.11 -7.72 -0.67
N HIS A 37 3.79 -6.97 0.20
CA HIS A 37 3.28 -6.65 1.53
C HIS A 37 2.59 -5.29 1.50
N ILE A 38 1.45 -5.19 2.18
CA ILE A 38 0.79 -3.92 2.50
C ILE A 38 0.88 -3.67 4.00
N TRP A 39 1.16 -2.43 4.37
CA TRP A 39 1.23 -1.99 5.77
C TRP A 39 0.25 -0.84 5.99
N ILE A 40 -0.57 -0.94 7.02
CA ILE A 40 -1.51 0.13 7.42
C ILE A 40 -1.31 0.40 8.91
N GLY A 41 -0.94 1.63 9.26
CA GLY A 41 -0.66 2.02 10.64
C GLY A 41 -0.73 3.53 10.85
N PRO A 42 -0.67 3.98 12.10
CA PRO A 42 -0.64 5.41 12.44
C PRO A 42 0.66 6.10 12.01
N ASP A 43 1.76 5.36 11.84
CA ASP A 43 3.06 5.85 11.38
C ASP A 43 3.88 4.73 10.70
N CYS A 44 5.12 5.02 10.28
CA CYS A 44 5.97 4.08 9.55
C CYS A 44 6.74 3.07 10.41
N SER A 45 6.66 3.16 11.74
CA SER A 45 7.33 2.27 12.69
C SER A 45 6.42 1.17 13.25
N GLN A 46 5.09 1.32 13.12
CA GLN A 46 4.09 0.37 13.63
C GLN A 46 2.90 0.24 12.67
N GLY A 47 2.28 -0.94 12.63
CA GLY A 47 1.07 -1.15 11.82
C GLY A 47 0.66 -2.60 11.64
N LEU A 48 -0.44 -2.79 10.92
CA LEU A 48 -0.97 -4.07 10.48
C LEU A 48 -0.33 -4.46 9.14
N LYS A 49 0.16 -5.69 9.05
CA LYS A 49 0.69 -6.28 7.81
C LYS A 49 -0.39 -7.09 7.10
N GLY A 50 -0.53 -6.91 5.80
CA GLY A 50 -1.25 -7.79 4.90
C GLY A 50 -0.40 -8.17 3.69
N GLU A 51 -0.93 -9.02 2.82
CA GLU A 51 -0.23 -9.46 1.61
C GLU A 51 -1.19 -9.74 0.46
N PHE A 52 -0.68 -9.58 -0.76
CA PHE A 52 -1.36 -9.98 -1.99
C PHE A 52 -0.33 -10.45 -3.02
N LYS A 53 -0.80 -11.20 -4.03
CA LYS A 53 0.04 -11.65 -5.14
C LYS A 53 -0.38 -10.94 -6.43
N LEU A 54 0.57 -10.30 -7.09
CA LEU A 54 0.42 -9.86 -8.47
C LEU A 54 0.79 -11.04 -9.39
N ILE A 55 -0.16 -11.45 -10.23
CA ILE A 55 0.02 -12.50 -11.24
C ILE A 55 0.29 -11.90 -12.62
#